data_AF-A0A7Z9XG30-F1
#
_entry.id   AF-A0A7Z9XG30-F1
#
_cell.length_a   1.000
_cell.length_b   1.000
_cell.length_c   1.000
_cell.angle_alpha   90.00
_cell.angle_beta   90.00
_cell.angle_gamma   90.00
#
_symmetry.space_group_name_H-M   'P 1'
#
loop_
_entity.id
_entity.type
_entity.pdbx_description
1 polymer ?
#
loop_
_entity_poly.entity_id
_entity_poly.type
_entity_poly.pdbx_seq_one_letter_code
_entity_poly.pdbx_strand_id
1 'polypeptide(L)'
;MNAHNLAMVALTARMQHERNYTDEQLRRLTKMKRLNIDPTRVEFGWIIDFCAQSLRNIVIGLGGRMDGFTMPSKFGIAVSSELMAILSIITDLADLRKRLGEITLAFDKTGKPVLTKDLQVDGAMTAWMRNTINPTLMCTAEYQPCMVHAGPFGNIAVGQSSIIADRIGLKLFDYHVTESGFGADIGFEKFWNVKCRYSGLKPHVSVLTTTIRALKMHGGGPKVVAGLPLDPAYTKENLKLLEAGIPNMLHHIKTIQKAGIKPAVCINCFHTDTKAEIAMVRKYAEKSGARCAVSTHWADGGDGAVEFAEAVKEACDEKARFKFLYPLEMKLRDRVEKIAKVV
;
A
#
# COMPACT_ATOMS: atom_id res chain seq x y z
N MET A 1 -15.35 3.69 -4.08
CA MET A 1 -15.67 4.86 -4.96
C MET A 1 -16.79 5.71 -4.39
N ASN A 2 -18.01 5.19 -4.23
CA ASN A 2 -19.18 5.99 -3.81
C ASN A 2 -18.98 6.79 -2.52
N ALA A 3 -18.42 6.18 -1.47
CA ALA A 3 -18.14 6.90 -0.22
C ALA A 3 -17.18 8.09 -0.41
N HIS A 4 -16.16 7.95 -1.26
CA HIS A 4 -15.20 9.02 -1.54
C HIS A 4 -15.88 10.16 -2.31
N ASN A 5 -16.56 9.83 -3.41
CA ASN A 5 -17.22 10.82 -4.25
C ASN A 5 -18.38 11.49 -3.52
N LEU A 6 -19.01 10.82 -2.54
CA LEU A 6 -20.02 11.43 -1.66
C LEU A 6 -19.44 12.59 -0.84
N ALA A 7 -18.20 12.49 -0.37
CA ALA A 7 -17.52 13.59 0.33
C ALA A 7 -17.33 14.81 -0.59
N MET A 8 -16.94 14.57 -1.86
CA MET A 8 -16.87 15.63 -2.87
C MET A 8 -18.23 16.24 -3.19
N VAL A 9 -19.28 15.43 -3.33
CA VAL A 9 -20.65 15.92 -3.52
C VAL A 9 -21.07 16.81 -2.35
N ALA A 10 -20.84 16.37 -1.12
CA ALA A 10 -21.15 17.16 0.07
C ALA A 10 -20.37 18.48 0.10
N LEU A 11 -19.07 18.46 -0.25
CA LEU A 11 -18.22 19.65 -0.31
C LEU A 11 -18.71 20.66 -1.35
N THR A 12 -18.96 20.22 -2.59
CA THR A 12 -19.35 21.12 -3.68
C THR A 12 -20.77 21.66 -3.51
N ALA A 13 -21.72 20.83 -3.04
CA ALA A 13 -23.05 21.28 -2.64
C ALA A 13 -22.96 22.32 -1.52
N ARG A 14 -22.08 22.08 -0.55
CA ARG A 14 -21.87 23.02 0.55
C ARG A 14 -21.38 24.38 0.06
N MET A 15 -20.37 24.39 -0.80
CA MET A 15 -19.84 25.63 -1.39
C MET A 15 -20.89 26.37 -2.22
N GLN A 16 -21.71 25.65 -2.97
CA GLN A 16 -22.82 26.23 -3.73
C GLN A 16 -23.86 26.89 -2.82
N HIS A 17 -24.30 26.21 -1.76
CA HIS A 17 -25.26 26.76 -0.79
C HIS A 17 -24.69 28.00 -0.09
N GLU A 18 -23.41 27.97 0.28
CA GLU A 18 -22.73 29.12 0.84
C GLU A 18 -22.66 30.30 -0.15
N ARG A 19 -22.37 30.06 -1.43
CA ARG A 19 -22.43 31.11 -2.45
C ARG A 19 -23.84 31.68 -2.60
N ASN A 20 -24.85 30.81 -2.54
CA ASN A 20 -26.23 31.17 -2.89
C ASN A 20 -27.01 31.81 -1.74
N TYR A 21 -26.63 31.58 -0.49
CA TYR A 21 -27.40 31.98 0.69
C TYR A 21 -26.61 32.87 1.64
N THR A 22 -27.33 33.76 2.33
CA THR A 22 -26.79 34.49 3.49
C THR A 22 -26.65 33.56 4.71
N ASP A 23 -25.95 34.00 5.75
CA ASP A 23 -25.76 33.20 6.97
C ASP A 23 -27.07 32.91 7.69
N GLU A 24 -27.98 33.88 7.69
CA GLU A 24 -29.32 33.71 8.24
C GLU A 24 -30.11 32.64 7.46
N GLN A 25 -30.07 32.70 6.13
CA GLN A 25 -30.73 31.71 5.28
C GLN A 25 -30.14 30.32 5.47
N LEU A 26 -28.80 30.20 5.50
CA LEU A 26 -28.12 28.92 5.72
C LEU A 26 -28.50 28.33 7.07
N ARG A 27 -28.45 29.12 8.15
CA ARG A 27 -28.84 28.69 9.50
C ARG A 27 -30.31 28.25 9.55
N ARG A 28 -31.22 28.98 8.90
CA ARG A 28 -32.65 28.64 8.86
C ARG A 28 -32.94 27.36 8.08
N LEU A 29 -32.28 27.16 6.94
CA LEU A 29 -32.56 26.05 6.01
C LEU A 29 -31.85 24.75 6.39
N THR A 30 -30.60 24.82 6.87
CA THR A 30 -29.77 23.63 7.10
C THR A 30 -29.38 23.43 8.56
N LYS A 31 -29.61 24.44 9.42
CA LYS A 31 -29.11 24.48 10.81
C LYS A 31 -27.58 24.43 10.92
N MET A 32 -26.86 24.67 9.81
CA MET A 32 -25.40 24.70 9.80
C MET A 32 -24.87 26.13 9.73
N LYS A 33 -23.78 26.40 10.45
CA LYS A 33 -22.98 27.64 10.31
C LYS A 33 -22.15 27.60 9.04
N ARG A 34 -21.84 28.73 8.41
CA ARG A 34 -20.92 28.85 7.27
C ARG A 34 -19.52 28.28 7.59
N LEU A 35 -18.92 27.57 6.64
CA LEU A 35 -17.56 27.02 6.74
C LEU A 35 -16.53 27.90 6.03
N ASN A 36 -16.93 28.80 5.12
CA ASN A 36 -16.04 29.73 4.43
C ASN A 36 -14.90 29.03 3.69
N ILE A 37 -15.22 27.92 3.02
CA ILE A 37 -14.26 27.14 2.22
C ILE A 37 -13.61 28.05 1.16
N ASP A 38 -12.29 27.99 1.05
CA ASP A 38 -11.56 28.65 -0.02
C ASP A 38 -11.56 27.76 -1.27
N PRO A 39 -12.18 28.18 -2.39
CA PRO A 39 -12.25 27.38 -3.60
C PRO A 39 -10.89 27.11 -4.26
N THR A 40 -9.85 27.85 -3.88
CA THR A 40 -8.47 27.63 -4.35
C THR A 40 -7.68 26.66 -3.48
N ARG A 41 -8.25 26.21 -2.36
CA ARG A 41 -7.60 25.32 -1.37
C ARG A 41 -8.41 24.05 -1.11
N VAL A 42 -9.03 23.53 -2.16
CA VAL A 42 -9.68 22.20 -2.17
C VAL A 42 -8.65 21.16 -2.60
N GLU A 43 -8.18 20.36 -1.65
CA GLU A 43 -7.14 19.35 -1.90
C GLU A 43 -7.73 18.01 -2.34
N PHE A 44 -8.96 17.71 -1.88
CA PHE A 44 -9.69 16.50 -2.21
C PHE A 44 -10.16 16.50 -3.67
N GLY A 45 -10.04 15.36 -4.33
CA GLY A 45 -10.46 15.18 -5.72
C GLY A 45 -11.61 14.18 -5.83
N TRP A 46 -12.05 13.93 -7.05
CA TRP A 46 -12.92 12.81 -7.35
C TRP A 46 -12.09 11.55 -7.58
N ILE A 47 -12.72 10.37 -7.51
CA ILE A 47 -12.08 9.12 -7.93
C ILE A 47 -12.91 8.34 -8.93
N ILE A 48 -12.21 7.61 -9.79
CA ILE A 48 -12.76 6.68 -10.77
C ILE A 48 -11.80 5.50 -10.92
N ASP A 49 -12.30 4.31 -11.25
CA ASP A 49 -11.44 3.14 -11.49
C ASP A 49 -11.19 2.91 -12.99
N PHE A 50 -10.67 3.95 -13.64
CA PHE A 50 -10.30 3.93 -15.05
C PHE A 50 -9.01 4.73 -15.27
N CYS A 51 -8.17 4.25 -16.18
CA CYS A 51 -6.99 4.98 -16.63
C CYS A 51 -7.38 6.11 -17.59
N ALA A 52 -7.76 7.28 -17.04
CA ALA A 52 -8.20 8.45 -17.82
C ALA A 52 -7.30 9.66 -17.57
N GLN A 53 -6.23 9.83 -18.36
CA GLN A 53 -5.29 10.95 -18.17
C GLN A 53 -5.94 12.33 -18.41
N SER A 54 -6.96 12.40 -19.26
CA SER A 54 -7.70 13.62 -19.57
C SER A 54 -8.48 14.21 -18.39
N LEU A 55 -8.75 13.42 -17.35
CA LEU A 55 -9.49 13.86 -16.15
C LEU A 55 -8.58 14.32 -15.00
N ARG A 56 -7.25 14.35 -15.20
CA ARG A 56 -6.29 14.77 -14.17
C ARG A 56 -6.50 16.23 -13.75
N ASN A 57 -6.87 17.10 -14.69
CA ASN A 57 -7.15 18.51 -14.45
C ASN A 57 -8.44 18.87 -15.17
N ILE A 58 -9.45 19.29 -14.42
CA ILE A 58 -10.77 19.65 -14.95
C ILE A 58 -11.26 20.96 -14.32
N VAL A 59 -12.29 21.54 -14.90
CA VAL A 59 -13.10 22.58 -14.27
C VAL A 59 -14.51 22.00 -14.05
N ILE A 60 -15.01 22.11 -12.83
CA ILE A 60 -16.37 21.64 -12.48
C ILE A 60 -17.29 22.83 -12.21
N GLY A 61 -18.59 22.57 -12.05
CA GLY A 61 -19.57 23.58 -11.65
C GLY A 61 -19.74 24.69 -12.67
N LEU A 62 -19.56 24.36 -13.96
CA LEU A 62 -19.93 25.24 -15.07
C LEU A 62 -21.46 25.27 -15.20
N GLY A 63 -22.00 26.36 -15.76
CA GLY A 63 -23.44 26.58 -15.90
C GLY A 63 -23.94 27.73 -15.06
N GLY A 64 -25.19 27.64 -14.61
CA GLY A 64 -25.89 28.64 -13.83
C GLY A 64 -25.73 28.48 -12.32
N ARG A 65 -26.48 29.31 -11.57
CA ARG A 65 -26.46 29.37 -10.10
C ARG A 65 -26.77 28.03 -9.41
N MET A 66 -27.48 27.13 -10.10
CA MET A 66 -27.92 25.84 -9.58
C MET A 66 -27.05 24.65 -10.02
N ASP A 67 -26.00 24.87 -10.83
CA ASP A 67 -25.16 23.80 -11.40
C ASP A 67 -23.84 23.55 -10.62
N GLY A 68 -23.77 24.02 -9.37
CA GLY A 68 -22.60 23.87 -8.49
C GLY A 68 -21.73 25.12 -8.41
N PHE A 69 -20.53 24.97 -7.85
CA PHE A 69 -19.53 26.03 -7.68
C PHE A 69 -18.41 25.88 -8.70
N THR A 70 -18.16 26.91 -9.52
CA THR A 70 -17.13 26.86 -10.56
C THR A 70 -15.73 26.89 -9.94
N MET A 71 -14.95 25.82 -10.12
CA MET A 71 -13.59 25.73 -9.60
C MET A 71 -12.75 24.68 -10.34
N PRO A 72 -11.40 24.80 -10.31
CA PRO A 72 -10.51 23.71 -10.70
C PRO A 72 -10.76 22.45 -9.85
N SER A 73 -10.64 21.27 -10.45
CA SER A 73 -10.73 19.99 -9.77
C SER A 73 -9.91 18.93 -10.49
N LYS A 74 -9.96 17.69 -9.99
CA LYS A 74 -9.14 16.56 -10.47
C LYS A 74 -9.82 15.23 -10.19
N PHE A 75 -9.50 14.22 -11.00
CA PHE A 75 -9.76 12.80 -10.70
C PHE A 75 -8.47 12.06 -10.36
N GLY A 76 -8.55 11.18 -9.38
CA GLY A 76 -7.57 10.12 -9.10
C GLY A 76 -8.12 8.74 -9.46
N ILE A 77 -7.22 7.76 -9.58
CA ILE A 77 -7.63 6.35 -9.70
C ILE A 77 -8.15 5.86 -8.34
N ALA A 78 -9.16 4.97 -8.32
CA ALA A 78 -9.85 4.59 -7.09
C ALA A 78 -8.93 4.11 -5.94
N VAL A 79 -7.87 3.37 -6.28
CA VAL A 79 -6.87 2.85 -5.33
C VAL A 79 -5.96 3.93 -4.71
N SER A 80 -5.94 5.14 -5.28
CA SER A 80 -5.22 6.29 -4.71
C SER A 80 -6.02 7.05 -3.65
N SER A 81 -7.28 6.65 -3.41
CA SER A 81 -8.14 7.25 -2.40
C SER A 81 -7.61 7.04 -0.99
N GLU A 82 -7.66 8.09 -0.16
CA GLU A 82 -7.39 7.98 1.29
C GLU A 82 -8.31 6.94 1.96
N LEU A 83 -9.56 6.79 1.51
CA LEU A 83 -10.47 5.75 2.01
C LEU A 83 -9.93 4.32 1.80
N MET A 84 -9.14 4.09 0.73
CA MET A 84 -8.51 2.79 0.50
C MET A 84 -7.36 2.55 1.48
N ALA A 85 -6.57 3.59 1.77
CA ALA A 85 -5.55 3.54 2.80
C ALA A 85 -6.17 3.30 4.19
N ILE A 86 -7.24 4.02 4.55
CA ILE A 86 -7.98 3.83 5.80
C ILE A 86 -8.51 2.39 5.87
N LEU A 87 -9.16 1.87 4.83
CA LEU A 87 -9.67 0.50 4.79
C LEU A 87 -8.58 -0.54 5.06
N SER A 88 -7.34 -0.30 4.61
CA SER A 88 -6.23 -1.22 4.85
C SER A 88 -5.71 -1.23 6.30
N ILE A 89 -5.94 -0.17 7.08
CA ILE A 89 -5.36 0.00 8.44
C ILE A 89 -6.38 0.10 9.57
N ILE A 90 -7.68 0.03 9.27
CA ILE A 90 -8.72 -0.01 10.31
C ILE A 90 -8.75 -1.36 11.02
N THR A 91 -9.28 -1.33 12.24
CA THR A 91 -9.46 -2.51 13.08
C THR A 91 -10.92 -2.97 13.19
N ASP A 92 -11.88 -2.06 13.01
CA ASP A 92 -13.32 -2.31 13.02
C ASP A 92 -14.11 -1.15 12.38
N LEU A 93 -15.45 -1.24 12.39
CA LEU A 93 -16.35 -0.23 11.81
C LEU A 93 -16.34 1.10 12.57
N ALA A 94 -16.11 1.10 13.88
CA ALA A 94 -16.06 2.32 14.69
C ALA A 94 -14.77 3.10 14.40
N ASP A 95 -13.65 2.40 14.28
CA ASP A 95 -12.36 2.94 13.83
C ASP A 95 -12.46 3.51 12.40
N LEU A 96 -13.16 2.79 11.49
CA LEU A 96 -13.46 3.32 10.16
C LEU A 96 -14.19 4.67 10.23
N ARG A 97 -15.32 4.73 10.94
CA ARG A 97 -16.10 5.98 11.03
C ARG A 97 -15.29 7.12 11.59
N LYS A 98 -14.53 6.86 12.65
CA LYS A 98 -13.68 7.87 13.29
C LYS A 98 -12.69 8.46 12.27
N ARG A 99 -11.94 7.60 11.56
CA ARG A 99 -10.96 8.03 10.56
C ARG A 99 -11.60 8.72 9.37
N LEU A 100 -12.74 8.22 8.89
CA LEU A 100 -13.49 8.88 7.83
C LEU A 100 -13.87 10.31 8.22
N GLY A 101 -14.22 10.55 9.49
CA GLY A 101 -14.53 11.87 10.05
C GLY A 101 -13.34 12.83 10.20
N GLU A 102 -12.11 12.33 10.13
CA GLU A 102 -10.88 13.11 10.28
C GLU A 102 -10.23 13.47 8.92
N ILE A 103 -10.79 12.99 7.81
CA ILE A 103 -10.32 13.33 6.46
C ILE A 103 -10.46 14.84 6.22
N THR A 104 -9.36 15.46 5.82
CA THR A 104 -9.34 16.87 5.40
C THR A 104 -9.74 16.98 3.93
N LEU A 105 -10.78 17.76 3.66
CA LEU A 105 -11.29 17.95 2.31
C LEU A 105 -10.74 19.23 1.65
N ALA A 106 -10.68 20.30 2.43
CA ALA A 106 -10.28 21.63 1.98
C ALA A 106 -9.78 22.46 3.16
N PHE A 107 -9.36 23.69 2.88
CA PHE A 107 -9.10 24.71 3.89
C PHE A 107 -10.08 25.88 3.76
N ASP A 108 -10.46 26.47 4.88
CA ASP A 108 -11.22 27.72 4.88
C ASP A 108 -10.34 28.93 4.53
N LYS A 109 -10.96 30.09 4.33
CA LYS A 109 -10.27 31.36 4.03
C LYS A 109 -9.29 31.83 5.12
N THR A 110 -9.37 31.27 6.33
CA THR A 110 -8.43 31.53 7.43
C THR A 110 -7.31 30.48 7.52
N GLY A 111 -7.37 29.44 6.69
CA GLY A 111 -6.41 28.35 6.65
C GLY A 111 -6.71 27.20 7.62
N LYS A 112 -7.89 27.13 8.23
CA LYS A 112 -8.28 25.98 9.06
C LYS A 112 -8.76 24.82 8.20
N PRO A 113 -8.43 23.57 8.55
CA PRO A 113 -8.90 22.41 7.80
C PRO A 113 -10.42 22.26 7.94
N VAL A 114 -11.06 21.91 6.83
CA VAL A 114 -12.47 21.53 6.76
C VAL A 114 -12.53 20.03 6.59
N LEU A 115 -13.07 19.35 7.60
CA LEU A 115 -13.12 17.90 7.68
C LEU A 115 -14.47 17.35 7.18
N THR A 116 -14.52 16.07 6.83
CA THR A 116 -15.78 15.37 6.49
C THR A 116 -16.82 15.45 7.62
N LYS A 117 -16.41 15.39 8.89
CA LYS A 117 -17.33 15.54 10.03
C LYS A 117 -17.93 16.95 10.15
N ASP A 118 -17.23 17.98 9.66
CA ASP A 118 -17.75 19.36 9.64
C ASP A 118 -18.88 19.51 8.61
N LEU A 119 -18.87 18.65 7.58
CA LEU A 119 -19.96 18.48 6.61
C LEU A 119 -21.01 17.44 7.05
N GLN A 120 -20.80 16.77 8.20
CA GLN A 120 -21.66 15.70 8.71
C GLN A 120 -21.85 14.53 7.72
N VAL A 121 -20.87 14.29 6.84
CA VAL A 121 -20.94 13.25 5.79
C VAL A 121 -20.26 11.94 6.20
N ASP A 122 -19.47 11.92 7.27
CA ASP A 122 -18.72 10.75 7.77
C ASP A 122 -19.60 9.52 8.02
N GLY A 123 -20.80 9.73 8.58
CA GLY A 123 -21.75 8.64 8.85
C GLY A 123 -22.30 8.02 7.56
N ALA A 124 -22.63 8.85 6.57
CA ALA A 124 -23.10 8.37 5.27
C ALA A 124 -21.99 7.67 4.47
N MET A 125 -20.76 8.19 4.54
CA MET A 125 -19.58 7.51 3.98
C MET A 125 -19.36 6.14 4.64
N THR A 126 -19.49 6.06 5.96
CA THR A 126 -19.37 4.81 6.72
C THR A 126 -20.46 3.83 6.31
N ALA A 127 -21.70 4.28 6.13
CA ALA A 127 -22.81 3.43 5.70
C ALA A 127 -22.54 2.79 4.33
N TRP A 128 -21.98 3.56 3.38
CA TRP A 128 -21.54 3.04 2.09
C TRP A 128 -20.44 1.97 2.20
N MET A 129 -19.57 2.09 3.20
CA MET A 129 -18.45 1.17 3.41
C MET A 129 -18.75 0.03 4.39
N ARG A 130 -19.96 -0.05 4.96
CA ARG A 130 -20.31 -1.03 6.01
C ARG A 130 -19.95 -2.45 5.61
N ASN A 131 -20.29 -2.87 4.39
CA ASN A 131 -19.99 -4.22 3.91
C ASN A 131 -18.56 -4.31 3.34
N THR A 132 -18.00 -3.18 2.92
CA THR A 132 -16.65 -3.10 2.35
C THR A 132 -15.57 -3.46 3.36
N ILE A 133 -15.82 -3.43 4.68
CA ILE A 133 -14.81 -3.84 5.68
C ILE A 133 -14.57 -5.35 5.74
N ASN A 134 -15.46 -6.15 5.13
CA ASN A 134 -15.41 -7.60 5.21
C ASN A 134 -14.47 -8.14 4.11
N PRO A 135 -13.41 -8.89 4.47
CA PRO A 135 -12.55 -9.53 3.47
C PRO A 135 -13.30 -10.52 2.59
N THR A 136 -12.94 -10.58 1.31
CA THR A 136 -13.44 -11.61 0.39
C THR A 136 -12.61 -12.88 0.54
N LEU A 137 -13.25 -13.99 0.90
CA LEU A 137 -12.62 -15.31 0.87
C LEU A 137 -12.69 -15.90 -0.55
N MET A 138 -11.54 -16.29 -1.06
CA MET A 138 -11.33 -17.00 -2.31
C MET A 138 -10.46 -18.23 -2.05
N CYS A 139 -10.00 -18.90 -3.10
CA CYS A 139 -9.00 -19.95 -3.01
C CYS A 139 -7.89 -19.77 -4.05
N THR A 140 -6.73 -20.37 -3.78
CA THR A 140 -5.64 -20.55 -4.75
C THR A 140 -6.04 -21.59 -5.81
N ALA A 141 -5.15 -21.82 -6.79
CA ALA A 141 -5.31 -22.88 -7.79
C ALA A 141 -5.35 -24.31 -7.19
N GLU A 142 -4.80 -24.48 -5.99
CA GLU A 142 -4.78 -25.75 -5.23
C GLU A 142 -5.73 -25.72 -4.02
N TYR A 143 -6.72 -24.83 -4.06
CA TYR A 143 -7.82 -24.75 -3.10
C TYR A 143 -7.45 -24.34 -1.67
N GLN A 144 -6.25 -23.83 -1.41
CA GLN A 144 -5.95 -23.19 -0.12
C GLN A 144 -6.71 -21.87 0.01
N PRO A 145 -7.21 -21.52 1.22
CA PRO A 145 -7.97 -20.31 1.44
C PRO A 145 -7.12 -19.05 1.21
N CYS A 146 -7.66 -18.08 0.48
CA CYS A 146 -7.00 -16.81 0.17
C CYS A 146 -7.96 -15.65 0.45
N MET A 147 -7.56 -14.71 1.31
CA MET A 147 -8.35 -13.50 1.55
C MET A 147 -7.84 -12.36 0.69
N VAL A 148 -8.74 -11.74 -0.09
CA VAL A 148 -8.43 -10.54 -0.88
C VAL A 148 -9.24 -9.37 -0.34
N HIS A 149 -8.54 -8.36 0.16
CA HIS A 149 -9.19 -7.23 0.81
C HIS A 149 -8.29 -5.98 0.91
N ALA A 150 -8.83 -4.84 0.46
CA ALA A 150 -8.12 -3.58 0.24
C ALA A 150 -6.98 -3.70 -0.81
N GLY A 151 -6.52 -2.55 -1.30
CA GLY A 151 -5.44 -2.46 -2.28
C GLY A 151 -4.94 -1.03 -2.44
N PRO A 152 -4.45 -0.38 -1.37
CA PRO A 152 -3.89 0.96 -1.46
C PRO A 152 -2.57 0.95 -2.22
N PHE A 153 -2.22 2.08 -2.84
CA PHE A 153 -0.89 2.22 -3.45
C PHE A 153 0.25 2.11 -2.43
N GLY A 154 1.35 1.48 -2.82
CA GLY A 154 2.56 1.37 -2.00
C GLY A 154 3.43 2.63 -1.96
N ASN A 155 3.16 3.66 -2.78
CA ASN A 155 3.95 4.90 -2.79
C ASN A 155 3.35 5.98 -1.87
N ILE A 156 2.10 6.37 -2.09
CA ILE A 156 1.40 7.40 -1.30
C ILE A 156 0.68 6.84 -0.06
N ALA A 157 0.52 5.53 0.02
CA ALA A 157 -0.11 4.83 1.14
C ALA A 157 0.74 3.62 1.56
N VAL A 158 0.15 2.67 2.29
CA VAL A 158 0.88 1.58 2.94
C VAL A 158 1.27 0.45 1.98
N GLY A 159 0.43 0.15 0.97
CA GLY A 159 0.74 -0.87 -0.05
C GLY A 159 0.45 -2.31 0.37
N GLN A 160 -0.44 -2.55 1.33
CA GLN A 160 -0.81 -3.89 1.80
C GLN A 160 -2.32 -4.09 1.86
N SER A 161 -2.71 -5.36 1.91
CA SER A 161 -4.06 -5.81 2.28
C SER A 161 -4.45 -5.37 3.70
N SER A 162 -5.73 -5.53 4.04
CA SER A 162 -6.26 -5.01 5.31
C SER A 162 -5.75 -5.71 6.58
N ILE A 163 -5.66 -4.96 7.67
CA ILE A 163 -5.47 -5.50 9.03
C ILE A 163 -6.60 -6.46 9.44
N ILE A 164 -7.84 -6.21 9.01
CA ILE A 164 -8.98 -7.10 9.32
C ILE A 164 -8.74 -8.51 8.75
N ALA A 165 -8.29 -8.61 7.49
CA ALA A 165 -7.95 -9.89 6.86
C ALA A 165 -6.82 -10.60 7.63
N ASP A 166 -5.76 -9.89 8.01
CA ASP A 166 -4.67 -10.48 8.80
C ASP A 166 -5.14 -11.02 10.14
N ARG A 167 -6.01 -10.27 10.84
CA ARG A 167 -6.56 -10.70 12.14
C ARG A 167 -7.41 -11.95 12.00
N ILE A 168 -8.20 -12.06 10.93
CA ILE A 168 -9.01 -13.25 10.67
C ILE A 168 -8.09 -14.43 10.33
N GLY A 169 -7.12 -14.26 9.43
CA GLY A 169 -6.18 -15.32 9.03
C GLY A 169 -5.41 -15.89 10.23
N LEU A 170 -4.83 -15.01 11.05
CA LEU A 170 -4.10 -15.39 12.26
C LEU A 170 -4.97 -16.04 13.36
N LYS A 171 -6.29 -15.98 13.24
CA LYS A 171 -7.21 -16.66 14.17
C LYS A 171 -7.70 -18.00 13.64
N LEU A 172 -7.62 -18.24 12.33
CA LEU A 172 -8.15 -19.43 11.68
C LEU A 172 -7.05 -20.42 11.24
N PHE A 173 -5.82 -19.96 11.04
CA PHE A 173 -4.74 -20.76 10.47
C PHE A 173 -3.44 -20.62 11.25
N ASP A 174 -2.61 -21.66 11.20
CA ASP A 174 -1.30 -21.70 11.88
C ASP A 174 -0.29 -20.73 11.23
N TYR A 175 -0.37 -20.58 9.90
CA TYR A 175 0.46 -19.65 9.13
C TYR A 175 -0.42 -18.71 8.32
N HIS A 176 -0.16 -17.40 8.44
CA HIS A 176 -0.79 -16.37 7.62
C HIS A 176 0.29 -15.68 6.77
N VAL A 177 0.25 -15.92 5.46
CA VAL A 177 1.16 -15.29 4.50
C VAL A 177 0.49 -14.04 3.93
N THR A 178 1.16 -12.90 4.05
CA THR A 178 0.75 -11.62 3.46
C THR A 178 1.93 -10.98 2.75
N GLU A 179 1.63 -10.05 1.85
CA GLU A 179 2.63 -9.34 1.07
C GLU A 179 2.58 -7.82 1.27
N SER A 180 3.55 -7.14 0.67
CA SER A 180 3.58 -5.68 0.52
C SER A 180 4.01 -5.33 -0.89
N GLY A 181 3.39 -4.31 -1.47
CA GLY A 181 3.78 -3.81 -2.79
C GLY A 181 5.16 -3.15 -2.79
N PHE A 182 5.84 -3.20 -3.94
CA PHE A 182 7.24 -2.78 -4.13
C PHE A 182 8.28 -3.64 -3.39
N GLY A 183 9.53 -3.18 -3.33
CA GLY A 183 10.62 -3.84 -2.63
C GLY A 183 10.58 -3.63 -1.11
N ALA A 184 11.57 -4.18 -0.42
CA ALA A 184 11.64 -4.09 1.04
C ALA A 184 11.96 -2.67 1.55
N ASP A 185 12.49 -1.81 0.67
CA ASP A 185 12.76 -0.40 0.90
C ASP A 185 11.49 0.45 1.03
N ILE A 186 10.39 0.05 0.41
CA ILE A 186 9.11 0.76 0.46
C ILE A 186 8.03 -0.09 1.15
N GLY A 187 7.73 -1.25 0.58
CA GLY A 187 6.63 -2.11 1.03
C GLY A 187 6.87 -2.65 2.43
N PHE A 188 8.02 -3.31 2.64
CA PHE A 188 8.36 -3.85 3.96
C PHE A 188 8.59 -2.74 4.99
N GLU A 189 9.23 -1.62 4.63
CA GLU A 189 9.39 -0.46 5.53
C GLU A 189 8.04 0.01 6.07
N LYS A 190 7.03 0.14 5.21
CA LYS A 190 5.68 0.56 5.60
C LYS A 190 4.92 -0.51 6.35
N PHE A 191 5.09 -1.78 5.99
CA PHE A 191 4.55 -2.89 6.78
C PHE A 191 5.09 -2.85 8.20
N TRP A 192 6.42 -2.70 8.31
CA TRP A 192 7.17 -2.66 9.55
C TRP A 192 6.82 -1.44 10.42
N ASN A 193 6.91 -0.23 9.89
CA ASN A 193 6.80 1.00 10.68
C ASN A 193 5.40 1.60 10.71
N VAL A 194 4.46 1.14 9.88
CA VAL A 194 3.08 1.65 9.83
C VAL A 194 2.08 0.55 10.15
N LYS A 195 1.97 -0.51 9.32
CA LYS A 195 0.93 -1.53 9.49
C LYS A 195 1.06 -2.29 10.81
N CYS A 196 2.26 -2.73 11.19
CA CYS A 196 2.52 -3.40 12.47
C CYS A 196 2.19 -2.51 13.69
N ARG A 197 2.31 -1.17 13.58
CA ARG A 197 1.92 -0.26 14.66
C ARG A 197 0.40 -0.21 14.83
N TYR A 198 -0.32 -0.06 13.72
CA TYR A 198 -1.77 0.03 13.76
C TYR A 198 -2.43 -1.30 14.11
N SER A 199 -1.85 -2.42 13.69
CA SER A 199 -2.41 -3.75 13.95
C SER A 199 -2.01 -4.31 15.32
N GLY A 200 -0.86 -3.89 15.85
CA GLY A 200 -0.20 -4.56 16.98
C GLY A 200 0.41 -5.92 16.63
N LEU A 201 0.29 -6.36 15.38
CA LEU A 201 0.83 -7.62 14.88
C LEU A 201 2.32 -7.47 14.54
N LYS A 202 3.05 -8.58 14.62
CA LYS A 202 4.49 -8.65 14.32
C LYS A 202 4.74 -9.85 13.42
N PRO A 203 5.54 -9.71 12.35
CA PRO A 203 5.91 -10.85 11.52
C PRO A 203 6.90 -11.75 12.26
N HIS A 204 6.83 -13.05 12.02
CA HIS A 204 7.83 -14.02 12.50
C HIS A 204 9.04 -14.06 11.56
N VAL A 205 8.78 -14.02 10.25
CA VAL A 205 9.75 -14.07 9.15
C VAL A 205 9.37 -13.06 8.08
N SER A 206 10.35 -12.59 7.30
CA SER A 206 10.11 -11.84 6.07
C SER A 206 10.73 -12.60 4.90
N VAL A 207 9.90 -12.96 3.93
CA VAL A 207 10.37 -13.53 2.67
C VAL A 207 10.83 -12.41 1.75
N LEU A 208 12.05 -12.53 1.21
CA LEU A 208 12.57 -11.70 0.15
C LEU A 208 12.61 -12.51 -1.15
N THR A 209 11.64 -12.28 -2.03
CA THR A 209 11.63 -12.92 -3.35
C THR A 209 12.63 -12.24 -4.27
N THR A 210 13.42 -13.04 -4.98
CA THR A 210 14.38 -12.57 -5.98
C THR A 210 14.37 -13.49 -7.20
N THR A 211 14.86 -12.98 -8.33
CA THR A 211 15.05 -13.76 -9.56
C THR A 211 16.44 -13.46 -10.12
N ILE A 212 17.07 -14.43 -10.76
CA ILE A 212 18.40 -14.25 -11.36
C ILE A 212 18.39 -13.12 -12.40
N ARG A 213 17.31 -13.02 -13.17
CA ARG A 213 17.14 -11.98 -14.20
C ARG A 213 17.00 -10.57 -13.61
N ALA A 214 16.27 -10.42 -12.50
CA ALA A 214 16.18 -9.14 -11.79
C ALA A 214 17.53 -8.73 -11.21
N LEU A 215 18.30 -9.66 -10.65
CA LEU A 215 19.66 -9.36 -10.17
C LEU A 215 20.57 -8.97 -11.34
N LYS A 216 20.55 -9.69 -12.46
CA LYS A 216 21.30 -9.28 -13.67
C LYS A 216 20.90 -7.86 -14.14
N MET A 217 19.63 -7.47 -14.03
CA MET A 217 19.19 -6.10 -14.34
C MET A 217 19.81 -5.09 -13.38
N HIS A 218 19.79 -5.37 -12.08
CA HIS A 218 20.45 -4.53 -11.06
C HIS A 218 21.98 -4.48 -11.21
N GLY A 219 22.59 -5.47 -11.87
CA GLY A 219 24.00 -5.47 -12.22
C GLY A 219 24.39 -4.58 -13.40
N GLY A 220 23.44 -3.84 -13.97
CA GLY A 220 23.66 -2.97 -15.13
C GLY A 220 23.29 -3.60 -16.47
N GLY A 221 22.37 -4.56 -16.47
CA GLY A 221 21.88 -5.19 -17.69
C GLY A 221 21.12 -4.22 -18.62
N PRO A 222 20.89 -4.59 -19.89
CA PRO A 222 20.18 -3.76 -20.87
C PRO A 222 18.78 -3.35 -20.41
N LYS A 223 18.32 -2.14 -20.77
CA LYS A 223 17.01 -1.63 -20.34
C LYS A 223 15.88 -2.58 -20.75
N VAL A 224 15.05 -2.98 -19.79
CA VAL A 224 13.83 -3.76 -20.03
C VAL A 224 12.69 -2.81 -20.40
N VAL A 225 12.00 -3.09 -21.51
CA VAL A 225 10.85 -2.31 -21.98
C VAL A 225 9.66 -3.25 -22.11
N ALA A 226 8.53 -2.86 -21.52
CA ALA A 226 7.31 -3.65 -21.55
C ALA A 226 6.86 -3.89 -23.00
N GLY A 227 6.50 -5.13 -23.32
CA GLY A 227 6.07 -5.56 -24.65
C GLY A 227 7.19 -5.93 -25.62
N LEU A 228 8.46 -5.73 -25.26
CA LEU A 228 9.61 -6.20 -26.05
C LEU A 228 10.21 -7.50 -25.48
N PRO A 229 10.80 -8.37 -26.32
CA PRO A 229 11.55 -9.53 -25.85
C PRO A 229 12.70 -9.12 -24.92
N LEU A 230 13.00 -9.98 -23.95
CA LEU A 230 14.15 -9.78 -23.06
C LEU A 230 15.47 -9.97 -23.82
N ASP A 231 16.44 -9.12 -23.51
CA ASP A 231 17.81 -9.26 -24.00
C ASP A 231 18.42 -10.62 -23.58
N PRO A 232 19.22 -11.29 -24.44
CA PRO A 232 19.90 -12.54 -24.10
C PRO A 232 20.76 -12.50 -22.83
N ALA A 233 21.23 -11.33 -22.41
CA ALA A 233 21.92 -11.14 -21.13
C ALA A 233 21.07 -11.60 -19.93
N TYR A 234 19.75 -11.62 -20.06
CA TYR A 234 18.83 -12.11 -19.04
C TYR A 234 18.53 -13.59 -19.15
N THR A 235 18.53 -14.17 -20.35
CA THR A 235 18.11 -15.56 -20.60
C THR A 235 19.28 -16.54 -20.78
N LYS A 236 20.52 -16.04 -20.85
CA LYS A 236 21.74 -16.85 -20.84
C LYS A 236 22.51 -16.64 -19.54
N GLU A 237 23.35 -17.60 -19.20
CA GLU A 237 24.24 -17.50 -18.04
C GLU A 237 25.12 -16.26 -18.14
N ASN A 238 25.13 -15.45 -17.08
CA ASN A 238 26.07 -14.35 -16.95
C ASN A 238 26.40 -14.08 -15.48
N LEU A 239 27.34 -14.86 -14.95
CA LEU A 239 27.77 -14.79 -13.55
C LEU A 239 28.33 -13.42 -13.17
N LYS A 240 29.05 -12.74 -14.06
CA LYS A 240 29.63 -11.41 -13.79
C LYS A 240 28.54 -10.36 -13.63
N LEU A 241 27.54 -10.36 -14.52
CA LEU A 241 26.42 -9.44 -14.45
C LEU A 241 25.53 -9.74 -13.24
N LEU A 242 25.31 -11.02 -12.94
CA LEU A 242 24.58 -11.44 -11.76
C LEU A 242 25.26 -10.95 -10.48
N GLU A 243 26.56 -11.21 -10.34
CA GLU A 243 27.36 -10.80 -9.18
C GLU A 243 27.31 -9.28 -8.95
N ALA A 244 27.36 -8.49 -10.02
CA ALA A 244 27.25 -7.03 -9.94
C ALA A 244 25.88 -6.56 -9.39
N GLY A 245 24.82 -7.36 -9.52
CA GLY A 245 23.47 -7.03 -9.03
C GLY A 245 23.11 -7.58 -7.66
N ILE A 246 23.88 -8.54 -7.14
CA ILE A 246 23.73 -9.10 -5.78
C ILE A 246 23.67 -8.02 -4.69
N PRO A 247 24.41 -6.89 -4.75
CA PRO A 247 24.32 -5.83 -3.75
C PRO A 247 22.89 -5.34 -3.47
N ASN A 248 21.98 -5.36 -4.47
CA ASN A 248 20.58 -5.00 -4.25
C ASN A 248 19.87 -5.96 -3.28
N MET A 249 19.98 -7.27 -3.49
CA MET A 249 19.42 -8.28 -2.58
C MET A 249 20.03 -8.16 -1.19
N LEU A 250 21.36 -7.97 -1.11
CA LEU A 250 22.06 -7.82 0.16
C LEU A 250 21.60 -6.59 0.94
N HIS A 251 21.29 -5.50 0.25
CA HIS A 251 20.72 -4.30 0.85
C HIS A 251 19.36 -4.61 1.49
N HIS A 252 18.44 -5.25 0.75
CA HIS A 252 17.12 -5.60 1.28
C HIS A 252 17.17 -6.63 2.43
N ILE A 253 18.09 -7.60 2.39
CA ILE A 253 18.36 -8.51 3.52
C ILE A 253 18.72 -7.71 4.77
N LYS A 254 19.63 -6.72 4.64
CA LYS A 254 20.04 -5.86 5.76
C LYS A 254 18.87 -5.03 6.27
N THR A 255 18.04 -4.46 5.39
CA THR A 255 16.83 -3.70 5.76
C THR A 255 15.88 -4.55 6.62
N ILE A 256 15.62 -5.80 6.22
CA ILE A 256 14.80 -6.75 7.00
C ILE A 256 15.44 -7.03 8.37
N GLN A 257 16.75 -7.26 8.41
CA GLN A 257 17.47 -7.50 9.66
C GLN A 257 17.46 -6.29 10.61
N LYS A 258 17.39 -5.05 10.09
CA LYS A 258 17.24 -3.84 10.94
C LYS A 258 15.96 -3.84 11.75
N ALA A 259 14.89 -4.44 11.23
CA ALA A 259 13.64 -4.65 11.96
C ALA A 259 13.74 -5.71 13.07
N GLY A 260 14.85 -6.46 13.14
CA GLY A 260 15.00 -7.60 14.03
C GLY A 260 14.22 -8.83 13.57
N ILE A 261 13.85 -8.86 12.29
CA ILE A 261 13.16 -9.97 11.61
C ILE A 261 14.16 -10.80 10.83
N LYS A 262 13.90 -12.11 10.75
CA LYS A 262 14.72 -13.04 9.99
C LYS A 262 14.35 -12.99 8.50
N PRO A 263 15.31 -12.74 7.59
CA PRO A 263 15.08 -12.85 6.17
C PRO A 263 15.14 -14.31 5.72
N ALA A 264 14.18 -14.71 4.87
CA ALA A 264 14.24 -15.92 4.06
C ALA A 264 14.20 -15.52 2.59
N VAL A 265 15.24 -15.84 1.83
CA VAL A 265 15.32 -15.54 0.39
C VAL A 265 14.64 -16.66 -0.39
N CYS A 266 13.67 -16.29 -1.23
CA CYS A 266 13.11 -17.19 -2.23
C CYS A 266 13.71 -16.84 -3.59
N ILE A 267 14.51 -17.74 -4.17
CA ILE A 267 14.92 -17.65 -5.57
C ILE A 267 13.77 -18.23 -6.40
N ASN A 268 12.93 -17.36 -6.97
CA ASN A 268 11.90 -17.77 -7.91
C ASN A 268 12.56 -18.12 -9.25
N CYS A 269 12.61 -19.42 -9.55
CA CYS A 269 13.42 -20.00 -10.61
C CYS A 269 12.74 -19.90 -11.97
N PHE A 270 13.48 -19.50 -12.99
CA PHE A 270 13.07 -19.63 -14.39
C PHE A 270 13.79 -20.77 -15.10
N HIS A 271 13.17 -21.32 -16.13
CA HIS A 271 13.74 -22.40 -16.93
C HIS A 271 15.09 -22.07 -17.61
N THR A 272 15.45 -20.77 -17.69
CA THR A 272 16.72 -20.28 -18.24
C THR A 272 17.84 -20.17 -17.21
N ASP A 273 17.50 -20.24 -15.92
CA ASP A 273 18.44 -20.00 -14.84
C ASP A 273 19.37 -21.20 -14.68
N THR A 274 20.68 -20.96 -14.62
CA THR A 274 21.65 -22.06 -14.49
C THR A 274 21.89 -22.45 -13.04
N LYS A 275 22.36 -23.69 -12.84
CA LYS A 275 22.78 -24.16 -11.50
C LYS A 275 23.87 -23.27 -10.91
N ALA A 276 24.77 -22.72 -11.73
CA ALA A 276 25.84 -21.83 -11.26
C ALA A 276 25.30 -20.47 -10.80
N GLU A 277 24.35 -19.89 -11.54
CA GLU A 277 23.67 -18.65 -11.15
C GLU A 277 22.89 -18.84 -9.83
N ILE A 278 22.14 -19.93 -9.72
CA ILE A 278 21.38 -20.28 -8.50
C ILE A 278 22.32 -20.46 -7.31
N ALA A 279 23.41 -21.22 -7.48
CA ALA A 279 24.39 -21.46 -6.42
C ALA A 279 25.07 -20.16 -5.96
N MET A 280 25.32 -19.22 -6.87
CA MET A 280 25.88 -17.91 -6.52
C MET A 280 24.91 -17.12 -5.62
N VAL A 281 23.63 -17.00 -6.02
CA VAL A 281 22.64 -16.25 -5.23
C VAL A 281 22.48 -16.86 -3.84
N ARG A 282 22.35 -18.20 -3.78
CA ARG A 282 22.24 -18.95 -2.51
C ARG A 282 23.43 -18.68 -1.60
N LYS A 283 24.65 -18.80 -2.12
CA LYS A 283 25.90 -18.53 -1.37
C LYS A 283 25.92 -17.13 -0.75
N TYR A 284 25.54 -16.11 -1.51
CA TYR A 284 25.56 -14.72 -1.02
C TYR A 284 24.43 -14.43 -0.02
N ALA A 285 23.25 -15.01 -0.21
CA ALA A 285 22.13 -14.91 0.74
C ALA A 285 22.48 -15.56 2.10
N GLU A 286 22.98 -16.79 2.07
CA GLU A 286 23.37 -17.56 3.27
C GLU A 286 24.54 -16.90 4.02
N LYS A 287 25.56 -16.43 3.29
CA LYS A 287 26.67 -15.66 3.88
C LYS A 287 26.20 -14.37 4.57
N SER A 288 25.04 -13.84 4.17
CA SER A 288 24.44 -12.65 4.76
C SER A 288 23.48 -12.97 5.92
N GLY A 289 23.40 -14.23 6.34
CA GLY A 289 22.57 -14.68 7.45
C GLY A 289 21.10 -14.83 7.11
N ALA A 290 20.75 -14.95 5.82
CA ALA A 290 19.42 -15.30 5.37
C ALA A 290 19.34 -16.79 5.04
N ARG A 291 18.24 -17.45 5.38
CA ARG A 291 17.92 -18.74 4.75
C ARG A 291 17.67 -18.49 3.26
N CYS A 292 17.95 -19.47 2.42
CA CYS A 292 17.69 -19.36 1.01
C CYS A 292 17.07 -20.66 0.52
N ALA A 293 16.02 -20.56 -0.29
CA ALA A 293 15.41 -21.70 -0.97
C ALA A 293 15.13 -21.35 -2.42
N VAL A 294 15.22 -22.36 -3.28
CA VAL A 294 14.80 -22.24 -4.68
C VAL A 294 13.34 -22.68 -4.75
N SER A 295 12.56 -22.03 -5.60
CA SER A 295 11.19 -22.46 -5.82
C SER A 295 10.80 -22.40 -7.29
N THR A 296 10.10 -23.43 -7.73
CA THR A 296 9.52 -23.60 -9.06
C THR A 296 7.99 -23.58 -9.02
N HIS A 297 7.39 -23.02 -7.95
CA HIS A 297 5.94 -23.04 -7.70
C HIS A 297 5.06 -22.48 -8.82
N TRP A 298 5.62 -21.62 -9.68
CA TRP A 298 4.91 -21.16 -10.87
C TRP A 298 4.67 -22.30 -11.89
N ALA A 299 5.63 -23.21 -12.04
CA ALA A 299 5.54 -24.34 -12.98
C ALA A 299 4.95 -25.59 -12.31
N ASP A 300 5.36 -25.86 -11.06
CA ASP A 300 5.11 -27.14 -10.38
C ASP A 300 4.14 -27.00 -9.18
N GLY A 301 3.44 -25.87 -9.04
CA GLY A 301 2.48 -25.66 -7.96
C GLY A 301 3.11 -25.73 -6.55
N GLY A 302 2.35 -26.22 -5.58
CA GLY A 302 2.80 -26.42 -4.20
C GLY A 302 4.01 -27.34 -4.07
N ASP A 303 4.10 -28.37 -4.94
CA ASP A 303 5.23 -29.31 -4.95
C ASP A 303 6.56 -28.60 -5.25
N GLY A 304 6.54 -27.59 -6.12
CA GLY A 304 7.68 -26.73 -6.43
C GLY A 304 8.08 -25.74 -5.33
N ALA A 305 7.34 -25.70 -4.22
CA ALA A 305 7.55 -24.79 -3.09
C ALA A 305 7.89 -25.50 -1.77
N VAL A 306 8.03 -26.83 -1.75
CA VAL A 306 8.27 -27.58 -0.49
C VAL A 306 9.53 -27.14 0.25
N GLU A 307 10.68 -27.04 -0.44
CA GLU A 307 11.94 -26.54 0.16
C GLU A 307 11.75 -25.13 0.75
N PHE A 308 11.03 -24.28 0.00
CA PHE A 308 10.78 -22.90 0.39
C PHE A 308 9.84 -22.82 1.60
N ALA A 309 8.78 -23.64 1.64
CA ALA A 309 7.86 -23.71 2.77
C ALA A 309 8.58 -24.19 4.05
N GLU A 310 9.42 -25.22 3.98
CA GLU A 310 10.21 -25.69 5.12
C GLU A 310 11.20 -24.62 5.60
N ALA A 311 11.91 -23.94 4.70
CA ALA A 311 12.82 -22.84 5.07
C ALA A 311 12.10 -21.68 5.79
N VAL A 312 10.86 -21.38 5.38
CA VAL A 312 10.01 -20.36 6.02
C VAL A 312 9.51 -20.85 7.38
N LYS A 313 9.08 -22.11 7.47
CA LYS A 313 8.61 -22.74 8.71
C LYS A 313 9.71 -22.75 9.77
N GLU A 314 10.91 -23.22 9.43
CA GLU A 314 12.07 -23.19 10.32
C GLU A 314 12.44 -21.76 10.75
N ALA A 315 12.32 -20.78 9.85
CA ALA A 315 12.57 -19.38 10.19
C ALA A 315 11.54 -18.82 11.18
N CYS A 316 10.31 -19.33 11.17
CA CYS A 316 9.28 -18.95 12.12
C CYS A 316 9.52 -19.50 13.54
N ASP A 317 10.20 -20.63 13.68
CA ASP A 317 10.52 -21.24 14.98
C ASP A 317 11.58 -20.43 15.76
N GLU A 318 12.35 -19.59 15.07
CA GLU A 318 13.29 -18.68 15.70
C GLU A 318 12.62 -17.43 16.28
N LYS A 319 12.96 -17.10 17.53
CA LYS A 319 12.40 -15.92 18.21
C LYS A 319 12.84 -14.61 17.54
N ALA A 320 11.90 -13.91 16.91
CA ALA A 320 12.11 -12.58 16.36
C ALA A 320 12.37 -11.53 17.46
N ARG A 321 13.30 -10.59 17.20
CA ARG A 321 13.60 -9.45 18.11
C ARG A 321 13.08 -8.14 17.50
N PHE A 322 11.81 -8.16 17.14
CA PHE A 322 11.16 -7.07 16.42
C PHE A 322 11.26 -5.73 17.17
N LYS A 323 11.72 -4.70 16.46
CA LYS A 323 11.77 -3.31 16.96
C LYS A 323 11.43 -2.35 15.83
N PHE A 324 10.76 -1.25 16.12
CA PHE A 324 10.52 -0.20 15.12
C PHE A 324 11.77 0.62 14.82
N LEU A 325 11.83 1.23 13.63
CA LEU A 325 12.98 2.02 13.19
C LEU A 325 13.16 3.32 14.01
N TYR A 326 12.05 3.91 14.43
CA TYR A 326 11.98 5.17 15.16
C TYR A 326 10.81 5.16 16.17
N PRO A 327 10.83 5.98 17.23
CA PRO A 327 9.67 6.22 18.10
C PRO A 327 8.69 7.23 17.45
N LEU A 328 7.42 7.28 17.90
CA LEU A 328 6.41 8.19 17.31
C LEU A 328 6.61 9.64 17.75
N GLU A 329 7.27 9.83 18.89
CA GLU A 329 7.64 11.10 19.49
C GLU A 329 8.76 11.80 18.70
N MET A 330 9.47 11.06 17.83
CA MET A 330 10.50 11.63 16.95
C MET A 330 9.86 12.62 15.96
N LYS A 331 10.53 13.77 15.75
CA LYS A 331 10.06 14.79 14.81
C LYS A 331 9.94 14.19 13.41
N LEU A 332 8.96 14.67 12.64
CA LEU A 332 8.64 14.11 11.32
C LEU A 332 9.85 14.11 10.37
N ARG A 333 10.60 15.23 10.30
CA ARG A 333 11.80 15.33 9.47
C ARG A 333 12.87 14.31 9.85
N ASP A 334 13.13 14.14 11.14
CA ASP A 334 14.12 13.21 11.65
C ASP A 334 13.73 11.75 11.34
N ARG A 335 12.43 11.44 11.35
CA ARG A 335 11.92 10.12 10.90
C ARG A 335 12.21 9.87 9.43
N VAL A 336 11.94 10.85 8.56
CA VAL A 336 12.23 10.76 7.12
C VAL A 336 13.73 10.58 6.87
N GLU A 337 14.56 11.36 7.54
CA GLU A 337 16.02 11.24 7.46
C GLU A 337 16.51 9.87 7.95
N LYS A 338 15.90 9.34 9.03
CA LYS A 338 16.23 8.02 9.56
C LYS A 338 15.91 6.92 8.55
N ILE A 339 14.75 7.00 7.88
CA ILE A 339 14.38 6.07 6.79
C ILE A 339 15.44 6.15 5.70
N ALA A 340 15.70 7.35 5.15
CA ALA A 340 16.63 7.54 4.04
C ALA A 340 18.08 7.08 4.30
N LYS A 341 18.53 7.05 5.56
CA LYS A 341 19.87 6.57 5.94
C LYS A 341 19.97 5.08 6.21
N VAL A 342 18.85 4.44 6.58
CA VAL A 342 18.86 3.06 7.11
C VAL A 342 18.22 2.07 6.15
N VAL A 343 17.19 2.49 5.44
CA VAL A 343 16.37 1.69 4.53
C VAL A 343 16.84 1.89 3.11
#